data_AF-A0AAW0BKI9-F1
#
_entry.id   AF-A0AAW0BKI9-F1
#
_cell.length_a   1.000
_cell.length_b   1.000
_cell.length_c   1.000
_cell.angle_alpha   90.00
_cell.angle_beta   90.00
_cell.angle_gamma   90.00
#
_symmetry.space_group_name_H-M   'P 1'
#
loop_
_entity.id
_entity.type
_entity.pdbx_description
1 polymer ?
#
loop_
_entity_poly.entity_id
_entity_poly.type
_entity_poly.pdbx_seq_one_letter_code
_entity_poly.pdbx_strand_id
1 'polypeptide(L)'
;MNIGNDVYAVQPVVSTLFVDNVAKEFGLSVVQRGHLHTCAQLGSVNGSLSKADLSTRLFHMAVLFGFVNESKHDMQKNSIDNITQLLDDLRVRLDDSYTFTREQTARKRLGLLTKNIRAVAQDTIFEATRTSFMRMHLDVMQKLRDDKAGMKLTAVFGNTAREKAFASLVKRTCSSVRNSFRQDLQNSMCGDSTTPLAQLTYATAMKFKWGGAGVKLDVGYSVHNAILRRFAREHPTAIGVEELEVEEDDTAEELASSPEPPSKKRRVSPSTNGGGRITKGRDFWSMVDTFFTAKMTELSSKNLQAQAGKNIYIQETLALNEKYFPNPTDSSVDKEIPSASSSVSPSLTGNGQQMGRVS
;
A
#
# COMPACT_ATOMS: atom_id res chain seq x y z
N MET A 1 71.97 -59.45 -9.87
CA MET A 1 70.99 -60.48 -9.46
C MET A 1 69.60 -59.89 -9.65
N ASN A 2 68.91 -60.28 -10.72
CA ASN A 2 67.51 -59.92 -10.95
C ASN A 2 66.65 -60.89 -10.13
N ILE A 3 66.05 -60.42 -9.04
CA ILE A 3 64.97 -61.15 -8.37
C ILE A 3 63.74 -60.88 -9.23
N GLY A 4 63.44 -61.82 -10.12
CA GLY A 4 62.19 -61.82 -10.88
C GLY A 4 61.04 -61.97 -9.90
N ASN A 5 60.35 -60.86 -9.60
CA ASN A 5 59.03 -60.91 -8.99
C ASN A 5 58.05 -61.42 -10.04
N ASP A 6 58.00 -62.74 -10.22
CA ASP A 6 56.85 -63.39 -10.84
C ASP A 6 55.67 -63.22 -9.87
N VAL A 7 54.99 -62.09 -10.01
CA VAL A 7 53.70 -61.86 -9.36
C VAL A 7 52.72 -62.79 -10.06
N TYR A 8 52.62 -64.02 -9.56
CA TYR A 8 51.57 -64.95 -9.98
C TYR A 8 50.23 -64.24 -9.75
N ALA A 9 49.55 -63.91 -10.84
CA ALA A 9 48.22 -63.32 -10.79
C ALA A 9 47.29 -64.33 -10.12
N VAL A 10 46.95 -64.08 -8.85
CA VAL A 10 46.03 -64.92 -8.09
C VAL A 10 44.67 -64.85 -8.78
N GLN A 11 44.22 -65.97 -9.35
CA GLN A 11 42.88 -66.03 -9.92
C GLN A 11 41.84 -65.93 -8.79
N PRO A 12 40.87 -65.01 -8.88
CA PRO A 12 39.89 -64.85 -7.84
C PRO A 12 38.96 -66.07 -7.76
N VAL A 13 38.68 -66.53 -6.54
CA VAL A 13 37.82 -67.69 -6.22
C VAL A 13 36.37 -67.45 -6.65
N VAL A 14 35.94 -66.18 -6.65
CA VAL A 14 34.62 -65.72 -7.09
C VAL A 14 34.77 -64.93 -8.40
N SER A 15 33.90 -65.19 -9.37
CA SER A 15 33.98 -64.52 -10.67
C SER A 15 33.67 -63.02 -10.56
N THR A 16 34.35 -62.21 -11.36
CA THR A 16 34.09 -60.77 -11.45
C THR A 16 32.64 -60.48 -11.83
N LEU A 17 32.05 -61.30 -12.71
CA LEU A 17 30.64 -61.20 -13.09
C LEU A 17 29.68 -61.36 -11.90
N PHE A 18 30.00 -62.24 -10.93
CA PHE A 18 29.19 -62.37 -9.71
C PHE A 18 29.23 -61.08 -8.88
N VAL A 19 30.43 -60.55 -8.64
CA VAL A 19 30.63 -59.28 -7.92
C VAL A 19 29.87 -58.14 -8.59
N ASP A 20 29.93 -58.09 -9.92
CA ASP A 20 29.27 -57.07 -10.72
C ASP A 20 27.75 -57.17 -10.71
N ASN A 21 27.20 -58.38 -10.68
CA ASN A 21 25.76 -58.61 -10.57
C ASN A 21 25.25 -58.22 -9.17
N VAL A 22 25.96 -58.62 -8.11
CA VAL A 22 25.63 -58.22 -6.74
C VAL A 22 25.70 -56.70 -6.59
N ALA A 23 26.75 -56.05 -7.10
CA ALA A 23 26.85 -54.60 -7.05
C ALA A 23 25.70 -53.89 -7.80
N LYS A 24 25.27 -54.45 -8.94
CA LYS A 24 24.14 -53.92 -9.71
C LYS A 24 22.80 -54.11 -8.98
N GLU A 25 22.58 -55.27 -8.39
CA GLU A 25 21.36 -55.61 -7.65
C GLU A 25 21.11 -54.65 -6.49
N PHE A 26 22.16 -54.30 -5.74
CA PHE A 26 22.08 -53.36 -4.62
C PHE A 26 22.30 -51.88 -5.00
N GLY A 27 22.37 -51.56 -6.30
CA GLY A 27 22.54 -50.17 -6.77
C GLY A 27 23.82 -49.50 -6.27
N LEU A 28 24.91 -50.25 -6.15
CA LEU A 28 26.16 -49.76 -5.56
C LEU A 28 26.90 -48.79 -6.48
N SER A 29 27.56 -47.80 -5.88
CA SER A 29 28.46 -46.89 -6.60
C SER A 29 29.70 -47.60 -7.14
N VAL A 30 30.39 -46.98 -8.11
CA VAL A 30 31.63 -47.51 -8.69
C VAL A 30 32.70 -47.78 -7.63
N VAL A 31 32.79 -46.94 -6.60
CA VAL A 31 33.74 -47.10 -5.50
C VAL A 31 33.38 -48.31 -4.62
N GLN A 32 32.11 -48.44 -4.23
CA GLN A 32 31.62 -49.59 -3.45
C GLN A 32 31.78 -50.91 -4.23
N ARG A 33 31.52 -50.89 -5.54
CA ARG A 33 31.80 -52.01 -6.46
C ARG A 33 33.29 -52.36 -6.45
N GLY A 34 34.17 -51.36 -6.50
CA GLY A 34 35.61 -51.53 -6.37
C GLY A 34 35.99 -52.22 -5.05
N HIS A 35 35.39 -51.82 -3.93
CA HIS A 35 35.62 -52.47 -2.63
C HIS A 35 35.21 -53.94 -2.62
N LEU A 36 34.10 -54.32 -3.27
CA LEU A 36 33.71 -55.72 -3.40
C LEU A 36 34.73 -56.52 -4.23
N HIS A 37 35.24 -55.95 -5.33
CA HIS A 37 36.30 -56.59 -6.12
C HIS A 37 37.59 -56.75 -5.31
N THR A 38 38.00 -55.74 -4.54
CA THR A 38 39.16 -55.84 -3.63
C THR A 38 38.94 -56.89 -2.55
N CYS A 39 37.75 -56.97 -1.96
CA CYS A 39 37.42 -57.99 -0.97
C CYS A 39 37.46 -59.41 -1.58
N ALA A 40 36.98 -59.58 -2.81
CA ALA A 40 37.06 -60.83 -3.54
C ALA A 40 38.52 -61.24 -3.82
N GLN A 41 39.39 -60.29 -4.20
CA GLN A 41 40.82 -60.54 -4.39
C GLN A 41 41.51 -60.94 -3.08
N LEU A 42 41.28 -60.20 -2.01
CA LEU A 42 41.86 -60.48 -0.68
C LEU A 42 41.41 -61.82 -0.13
N GLY A 43 40.12 -62.16 -0.25
CA GLY A 43 39.59 -63.44 0.20
C GLY A 43 40.08 -64.64 -0.64
N SER A 44 40.67 -64.38 -1.80
CA SER A 44 41.28 -65.41 -2.66
C SER A 44 42.75 -65.68 -2.31
N VAL A 45 43.38 -64.83 -1.51
CA VAL A 45 44.78 -65.00 -1.09
C VAL A 45 44.89 -66.26 -0.22
N ASN A 46 45.80 -67.16 -0.59
CA ASN A 46 46.06 -68.46 0.07
C ASN A 46 44.92 -69.48 0.00
N GLY A 47 43.83 -69.21 -0.72
CA GLY A 47 42.73 -70.17 -0.93
C GLY A 47 42.04 -70.65 0.35
N SER A 48 42.14 -69.90 1.45
CA SER A 48 41.63 -70.30 2.77
C SER A 48 40.10 -70.20 2.88
N LEU A 49 39.47 -69.39 2.04
CA LEU A 49 38.01 -69.22 2.02
C LEU A 49 37.41 -70.00 0.85
N SER A 50 36.37 -70.78 1.16
CA SER A 50 35.57 -71.42 0.11
C SER A 50 34.83 -70.37 -0.72
N LYS A 51 34.50 -70.71 -1.97
CA LYS A 51 33.69 -69.87 -2.85
C LYS A 51 32.35 -69.47 -2.21
N ALA A 52 31.72 -70.38 -1.47
CA ALA A 52 30.45 -70.13 -0.80
C ALA A 52 30.58 -69.10 0.34
N ASP A 53 31.63 -69.22 1.18
CA ASP A 53 31.87 -68.28 2.27
C ASP A 53 32.18 -66.88 1.71
N LEU A 54 33.09 -66.79 0.74
CA LEU A 54 33.45 -65.50 0.12
C LEU A 54 32.24 -64.84 -0.58
N SER A 55 31.43 -65.61 -1.31
CA SER A 55 30.21 -65.09 -1.95
C SER A 55 29.20 -64.57 -0.93
N THR A 56 29.03 -65.26 0.19
CA THR A 56 28.11 -64.85 1.27
C THR A 56 28.58 -63.56 1.93
N ARG A 57 29.89 -63.42 2.19
CA ARG A 57 30.47 -62.19 2.75
C ARG A 57 30.36 -61.00 1.80
N LEU A 58 30.60 -61.21 0.51
CA LEU A 58 30.43 -60.18 -0.53
C LEU A 58 28.97 -59.72 -0.62
N PHE A 59 28.03 -60.67 -0.59
CA PHE A 59 26.61 -60.37 -0.55
C PHE A 59 26.23 -59.55 0.70
N HIS A 60 26.73 -59.95 1.88
CA HIS A 60 26.49 -59.23 3.12
C HIS A 60 27.06 -57.79 3.10
N MET A 61 28.25 -57.62 2.54
CA MET A 61 28.86 -56.29 2.36
C MET A 61 28.05 -55.43 1.38
N ALA A 62 27.49 -56.03 0.32
CA ALA A 62 26.62 -55.35 -0.62
C ALA A 62 25.30 -54.91 0.03
N VAL A 63 24.68 -55.76 0.86
CA VAL A 63 23.51 -55.40 1.68
C VAL A 63 23.82 -54.20 2.57
N LEU A 64 24.96 -54.21 3.27
CA LEU A 64 25.38 -53.10 4.13
C LEU A 64 25.58 -51.79 3.34
N PHE A 65 26.20 -51.86 2.16
CA PHE A 65 26.34 -50.68 1.31
C PHE A 65 25.00 -50.18 0.77
N GLY A 66 24.09 -51.08 0.38
CA GLY A 66 22.73 -50.75 -0.03
C GLY A 66 21.99 -49.98 1.08
N PHE A 67 22.03 -50.50 2.31
CA PHE A 67 21.44 -49.86 3.48
C PHE A 67 22.00 -48.45 3.75
N VAL A 68 23.32 -48.27 3.64
CA VAL A 68 23.94 -46.94 3.81
C VAL A 68 23.53 -45.97 2.70
N ASN A 69 23.37 -46.46 1.46
CA ASN A 69 22.94 -45.63 0.33
C ASN A 69 21.47 -45.19 0.49
N GLU A 70 20.58 -46.09 0.89
CA GLU A 70 19.17 -45.78 1.19
C GLU A 70 19.05 -44.77 2.33
N SER A 71 19.77 -45.01 3.43
CA SER A 71 19.77 -44.08 4.56
C SER A 71 20.26 -42.68 4.17
N LYS A 72 21.31 -42.57 3.35
CA LYS A 72 21.77 -41.27 2.83
C LYS A 72 20.73 -40.60 1.94
N HIS A 73 20.06 -41.37 1.07
CA HIS A 73 19.03 -40.85 0.18
C HIS A 73 17.83 -40.33 0.98
N ASP A 74 17.38 -41.07 1.99
CA ASP A 74 16.29 -40.65 2.87
C ASP A 74 16.66 -39.42 3.70
N MET A 75 17.89 -39.37 4.24
CA MET A 75 18.37 -38.18 4.94
C MET A 75 18.45 -36.96 4.02
N GLN A 76 18.91 -37.13 2.77
CA GLN A 76 18.97 -36.03 1.81
C GLN A 76 17.59 -35.56 1.40
N LYS A 77 16.67 -36.49 1.10
CA LYS A 77 15.30 -36.18 0.72
C LYS A 77 14.57 -35.45 1.85
N ASN A 78 14.61 -36.00 3.07
CA ASN A 78 14.01 -35.37 4.24
C ASN A 78 14.65 -34.01 4.54
N SER A 79 15.98 -33.86 4.37
CA SER A 79 16.64 -32.57 4.59
C SER A 79 16.25 -31.52 3.55
N ILE A 80 16.14 -31.89 2.28
CA ILE A 80 15.75 -30.96 1.20
C ILE A 80 14.29 -30.56 1.38
N ASP A 81 13.40 -31.52 1.62
CA ASP A 81 11.98 -31.28 1.83
C ASP A 81 11.76 -30.35 3.04
N ASN A 82 12.46 -30.59 4.15
CA ASN A 82 12.43 -29.71 5.33
C ASN A 82 12.93 -28.29 5.04
N ILE A 83 13.99 -28.13 4.23
CA ILE A 83 14.49 -26.80 3.86
C ILE A 83 13.48 -26.10 2.96
N THR A 84 12.88 -26.78 1.98
CA THR A 84 11.86 -26.19 1.12
C THR A 84 10.63 -25.74 1.92
N GLN A 85 10.18 -26.57 2.87
CA GLN A 85 9.09 -26.23 3.77
C GLN A 85 9.43 -25.03 4.66
N LEU A 86 10.65 -24.96 5.21
CA LEU A 86 11.11 -23.82 5.99
C LEU A 86 11.18 -22.53 5.15
N LEU A 87 11.62 -22.61 3.89
CA LEU A 87 11.64 -21.47 2.99
C LEU A 87 10.23 -20.98 2.63
N ASP A 88 9.28 -21.90 2.43
CA ASP A 88 7.89 -21.56 2.20
C ASP A 88 7.24 -20.93 3.45
N ASP A 89 7.50 -21.47 4.64
CA ASP A 89 7.04 -20.89 5.91
C ASP A 89 7.64 -19.49 6.15
N LEU A 90 8.92 -19.31 5.86
CA LEU A 90 9.58 -18.00 5.92
C LEU A 90 8.96 -17.03 4.91
N ARG A 91 8.64 -17.49 3.70
CA ARG A 91 7.97 -16.68 2.68
C ARG A 91 6.58 -16.24 3.14
N VAL A 92 5.78 -17.15 3.69
CA VAL A 92 4.44 -16.84 4.23
C VAL A 92 4.55 -15.81 5.35
N ARG A 93 5.45 -16.03 6.33
CA ARG A 93 5.68 -15.07 7.42
C ARG A 93 6.16 -13.70 6.92
N LEU A 94 7.01 -13.66 5.91
CA LEU A 94 7.48 -12.42 5.30
C LEU A 94 6.36 -11.69 4.54
N ASP A 95 5.45 -12.43 3.91
CA ASP A 95 4.27 -11.85 3.26
C ASP A 95 3.24 -11.35 4.29
N ASP A 96 2.99 -12.08 5.39
CA ASP A 96 2.04 -11.69 6.44
C ASP A 96 2.54 -10.51 7.29
N SER A 97 3.85 -10.45 7.57
CA SER A 97 4.48 -9.33 8.28
C SER A 97 4.74 -8.11 7.38
N TYR A 98 4.27 -8.15 6.12
CA TYR A 98 4.45 -7.05 5.20
C TYR A 98 3.74 -5.78 5.71
N THR A 99 4.54 -4.83 6.15
CA THR A 99 4.10 -3.49 6.51
C THR A 99 4.88 -2.46 5.71
N PHE A 100 4.20 -1.40 5.29
CA PHE A 100 4.87 -0.26 4.66
C PHE A 100 5.64 0.52 5.73
N THR A 101 6.94 0.28 5.86
CA THR A 101 7.74 0.97 6.88
C THR A 101 7.80 2.48 6.59
N ARG A 102 8.01 3.30 7.63
CA ARG A 102 8.19 4.76 7.47
C ARG A 102 9.34 5.09 6.52
N GLU A 103 10.40 4.31 6.56
CA GLU A 103 11.56 4.46 5.69
C GLU A 103 11.26 4.08 4.23
N GLN A 104 10.49 3.01 4.01
CA GLN A 104 9.97 2.70 2.67
C GLN A 104 9.08 3.83 2.16
N THR A 105 8.24 4.42 3.03
CA THR A 105 7.36 5.56 2.74
C THR A 105 8.14 6.82 2.34
N ALA A 106 9.28 7.07 2.97
CA ALA A 106 10.20 8.14 2.62
C ALA A 106 11.00 7.87 1.32
N ARG A 107 11.21 6.60 0.97
CA ARG A 107 11.94 6.21 -0.24
C ARG A 107 11.18 6.64 -1.51
N LYS A 108 11.91 7.11 -2.52
CA LYS A 108 11.39 7.70 -3.78
C LYS A 108 10.25 6.90 -4.43
N ARG A 109 10.27 5.57 -4.34
CA ARG A 109 9.25 4.69 -4.95
C ARG A 109 7.92 4.69 -4.18
N LEU A 110 7.94 4.67 -2.85
CA LEU A 110 6.70 4.74 -2.05
C LEU A 110 6.22 6.18 -1.87
N GLY A 111 7.12 7.16 -1.92
CA GLY A 111 6.71 8.57 -2.03
C GLY A 111 5.86 8.81 -3.29
N LEU A 112 6.19 8.16 -4.41
CA LEU A 112 5.38 8.14 -5.63
C LEU A 112 4.04 7.43 -5.41
N LEU A 113 4.04 6.29 -4.69
CA LEU A 113 2.83 5.55 -4.34
C LEU A 113 1.84 6.42 -3.56
N THR A 114 2.28 7.00 -2.45
CA THR A 114 1.43 7.84 -1.60
C THR A 114 0.95 9.09 -2.33
N LYS A 115 1.78 9.67 -3.22
CA LYS A 115 1.36 10.76 -4.11
C LYS A 115 0.27 10.32 -5.08
N ASN A 116 0.37 9.14 -5.68
CA ASN A 116 -0.64 8.61 -6.58
C ASN A 116 -1.95 8.33 -5.83
N ILE A 117 -1.91 7.65 -4.67
CA ILE A 117 -3.10 7.42 -3.83
C ILE A 117 -3.75 8.75 -3.46
N ARG A 118 -2.95 9.72 -3.00
CA ARG A 118 -3.44 11.04 -2.60
C ARG A 118 -4.07 11.77 -3.78
N ALA A 119 -3.45 11.77 -4.96
CA ALA A 119 -3.99 12.41 -6.15
C ALA A 119 -5.34 11.79 -6.57
N VAL A 120 -5.46 10.46 -6.56
CA VAL A 120 -6.73 9.77 -6.84
C VAL A 120 -7.77 10.06 -5.76
N ALA A 121 -7.40 10.09 -4.48
CA ALA A 121 -8.30 10.42 -3.38
C ALA A 121 -8.78 11.89 -3.45
N GLN A 122 -7.88 12.82 -3.79
CA GLN A 122 -8.18 14.22 -4.01
C GLN A 122 -9.16 14.42 -5.17
N ASP A 123 -8.92 13.75 -6.29
CA ASP A 123 -9.82 13.85 -7.44
C ASP A 123 -11.19 13.24 -7.12
N THR A 124 -11.20 12.09 -6.43
CA THR A 124 -12.42 11.39 -6.03
C THR A 124 -13.25 12.18 -5.02
N ILE A 125 -12.65 12.86 -4.04
CA ILE A 125 -13.43 13.68 -3.09
C ILE A 125 -14.08 14.87 -3.77
N PHE A 126 -13.49 15.36 -4.86
CA PHE A 126 -13.94 16.55 -5.55
C PHE A 126 -14.92 16.27 -6.69
N GLU A 127 -15.29 15.02 -6.94
CA GLU A 127 -16.29 14.65 -7.96
C GLU A 127 -17.61 15.42 -7.76
N ALA A 128 -18.08 16.13 -8.78
CA ALA A 128 -19.31 16.93 -8.69
C ALA A 128 -20.55 16.09 -8.34
N THR A 129 -20.57 14.82 -8.74
CA THR A 129 -21.66 13.87 -8.49
C THR A 129 -21.46 13.03 -7.22
N ARG A 130 -20.46 13.32 -6.39
CA ARG A 130 -20.16 12.56 -5.18
C ARG A 130 -21.30 12.68 -4.17
N THR A 131 -21.73 11.56 -3.61
CA THR A 131 -22.77 11.55 -2.55
C THR A 131 -22.43 10.67 -1.36
N SER A 132 -21.38 9.83 -1.46
CA SER A 132 -20.84 9.08 -0.32
C SER A 132 -19.38 9.43 -0.10
N PHE A 133 -19.04 10.00 1.04
CA PHE A 133 -17.70 10.38 1.45
C PHE A 133 -17.11 9.32 2.37
N MET A 134 -17.91 8.66 3.21
CA MET A 134 -17.41 7.67 4.16
C MET A 134 -16.81 6.44 3.46
N ARG A 135 -17.40 6.04 2.33
CA ARG A 135 -16.97 4.88 1.53
C ARG A 135 -15.98 5.23 0.40
N MET A 136 -15.44 6.45 0.39
CA MET A 136 -14.50 6.93 -0.63
C MET A 136 -13.27 6.06 -0.84
N HIS A 137 -12.79 5.43 0.23
CA HIS A 137 -11.66 4.51 0.14
C HIS A 137 -11.93 3.32 -0.78
N LEU A 138 -13.18 2.85 -0.90
CA LEU A 138 -13.52 1.75 -1.81
C LEU A 138 -13.41 2.17 -3.28
N ASP A 139 -13.88 3.37 -3.61
CA ASP A 139 -13.83 3.88 -5.00
C ASP A 139 -12.39 4.23 -5.41
N VAL A 140 -11.63 4.82 -4.49
CA VAL A 140 -10.18 5.04 -4.69
C VAL A 140 -9.49 3.70 -4.91
N MET A 141 -9.80 2.69 -4.10
CA MET A 141 -9.22 1.35 -4.22
C MET A 141 -9.56 0.71 -5.58
N GLN A 142 -10.79 0.86 -6.05
CA GLN A 142 -11.22 0.39 -7.37
C GLN A 142 -10.46 1.10 -8.51
N LYS A 143 -10.39 2.44 -8.50
CA LYS A 143 -9.63 3.21 -9.52
C LYS A 143 -8.16 2.82 -9.57
N LEU A 144 -7.53 2.65 -8.41
CA LEU A 144 -6.13 2.21 -8.30
C LEU A 144 -5.92 0.79 -8.85
N ARG A 145 -6.91 -0.10 -8.69
CA ARG A 145 -6.88 -1.47 -9.22
C ARG A 145 -7.05 -1.49 -10.74
N ASP A 146 -7.94 -0.65 -11.27
CA ASP A 146 -8.21 -0.55 -12.70
C ASP A 146 -6.97 -0.01 -13.46
N ASP A 147 -6.26 0.98 -12.90
CA ASP A 147 -5.00 1.49 -13.45
C ASP A 147 -3.75 1.01 -12.69
N LYS A 148 -3.74 -0.27 -12.27
CA LYS A 148 -2.60 -0.82 -11.52
C LYS A 148 -1.28 -0.80 -12.31
N ALA A 149 -1.35 -0.84 -13.64
CA ALA A 149 -0.17 -0.79 -14.51
C ALA A 149 0.41 0.62 -14.61
N GLY A 150 -0.42 1.63 -14.93
CA GLY A 150 0.00 3.03 -15.04
C GLY A 150 0.54 3.58 -13.71
N MET A 151 -0.05 3.14 -12.59
CA MET A 151 0.37 3.56 -11.25
C MET A 151 1.49 2.73 -10.63
N LYS A 152 2.02 1.72 -11.35
CA LYS A 152 3.10 0.81 -10.89
C LYS A 152 2.74 0.02 -9.63
N LEU A 153 1.47 -0.39 -9.53
CA LEU A 153 0.86 -1.16 -8.43
C LEU A 153 0.75 -2.66 -8.72
N THR A 154 1.30 -3.13 -9.84
CA THR A 154 1.21 -4.55 -10.26
C THR A 154 1.77 -5.54 -9.24
N ALA A 155 2.74 -5.12 -8.42
CA ALA A 155 3.32 -5.97 -7.36
C ALA A 155 2.53 -5.96 -6.04
N VAL A 156 1.55 -5.06 -5.92
CA VAL A 156 0.66 -4.96 -4.75
C VAL A 156 -0.57 -5.82 -4.97
N PHE A 157 -1.24 -5.65 -6.11
CA PHE A 157 -2.44 -6.41 -6.44
C PHE A 157 -2.11 -7.85 -6.86
N GLY A 158 -2.86 -8.81 -6.33
CA GLY A 158 -2.63 -10.25 -6.50
C GLY A 158 -1.98 -10.93 -5.30
N ASN A 159 -1.56 -10.17 -4.28
CA ASN A 159 -1.10 -10.71 -3.00
C ASN A 159 -2.01 -10.17 -1.87
N THR A 160 -2.75 -11.06 -1.20
CA THR A 160 -3.77 -10.69 -0.20
C THR A 160 -3.21 -9.88 0.96
N ALA A 161 -2.03 -10.23 1.48
CA ALA A 161 -1.41 -9.52 2.60
C ALA A 161 -1.02 -8.09 2.20
N ARG A 162 -0.42 -7.93 1.01
CA ARG A 162 -0.08 -6.60 0.45
C ARG A 162 -1.32 -5.78 0.15
N GLU A 163 -2.39 -6.38 -0.38
CA GLU A 163 -3.66 -5.70 -0.61
C GLU A 163 -4.30 -5.24 0.71
N LYS A 164 -4.23 -6.04 1.79
CA LYS A 164 -4.70 -5.64 3.12
C LYS A 164 -3.93 -4.43 3.65
N ALA A 165 -2.59 -4.49 3.63
CA ALA A 165 -1.74 -3.37 4.05
C ALA A 165 -2.00 -2.11 3.20
N PHE A 166 -2.22 -2.30 1.89
CA PHE A 166 -2.50 -1.21 0.96
C PHE A 166 -3.88 -0.58 1.21
N ALA A 167 -4.90 -1.39 1.50
CA ALA A 167 -6.22 -0.90 1.87
C ALA A 167 -6.17 0.00 3.11
N SER A 168 -5.39 -0.37 4.14
CA SER A 168 -5.19 0.48 5.33
C SER A 168 -4.52 1.81 4.99
N LEU A 169 -3.53 1.82 4.08
CA LEU A 169 -2.89 3.04 3.59
C LEU A 169 -3.88 3.94 2.81
N VAL A 170 -4.72 3.34 1.96
CA VAL A 170 -5.75 4.04 1.20
C VAL A 170 -6.80 4.65 2.14
N LYS A 171 -7.30 3.89 3.13
CA LYS A 171 -8.22 4.40 4.17
C LYS A 171 -7.64 5.63 4.88
N ARG A 172 -6.40 5.55 5.39
CA ARG A 172 -5.71 6.66 6.07
C ARG A 172 -5.58 7.89 5.16
N THR A 173 -5.15 7.69 3.91
CA THR A 173 -5.00 8.78 2.94
C THR A 173 -6.34 9.44 2.63
N CYS A 174 -7.40 8.65 2.44
CA CYS A 174 -8.75 9.15 2.23
C CYS A 174 -9.26 9.96 3.42
N SER A 175 -9.00 9.50 4.65
CA SER A 175 -9.34 10.24 5.87
C SER A 175 -8.64 11.60 5.93
N SER A 176 -7.33 11.63 5.65
CA SER A 176 -6.53 12.86 5.61
C SER A 176 -7.05 13.85 4.56
N VAL A 177 -7.38 13.37 3.36
CA VAL A 177 -7.95 14.19 2.27
C VAL A 177 -9.33 14.75 2.65
N ARG A 178 -10.20 13.93 3.24
CA ARG A 178 -11.51 14.35 3.77
C ARG A 178 -11.38 15.44 4.81
N ASN A 179 -10.48 15.28 5.77
CA ASN A 179 -10.25 16.30 6.80
C ASN A 179 -9.72 17.61 6.19
N SER A 180 -8.80 17.54 5.22
CA SER A 180 -8.33 18.74 4.52
C SER A 180 -9.44 19.44 3.75
N PHE A 181 -10.32 18.70 3.08
CA PHE A 181 -11.42 19.31 2.31
C PHE A 181 -12.47 19.93 3.23
N ARG A 182 -12.78 19.27 4.36
CA ARG A 182 -13.64 19.83 5.42
C ARG A 182 -13.10 21.15 5.95
N GLN A 183 -11.79 21.24 6.21
CA GLN A 183 -11.14 22.47 6.67
C GLN A 183 -11.25 23.59 5.63
N ASP A 184 -11.05 23.29 4.34
CA ASP A 184 -11.21 24.30 3.28
C ASP A 184 -12.67 24.80 3.20
N LEU A 185 -13.67 23.93 3.39
CA LEU A 185 -15.08 24.33 3.50
C LEU A 185 -15.32 25.21 4.72
N GLN A 186 -14.79 24.85 5.89
CA GLN A 186 -14.91 25.61 7.13
C GLN A 186 -14.31 27.02 6.98
N ASN A 187 -13.07 27.10 6.50
CA ASN A 187 -12.34 28.36 6.31
C ASN A 187 -13.05 29.29 5.31
N SER A 188 -13.78 28.72 4.34
CA SER A 188 -14.54 29.51 3.37
C SER A 188 -15.76 30.23 3.95
N MET A 189 -16.25 29.78 5.12
CA MET A 189 -17.47 30.29 5.75
C MET A 189 -17.21 31.03 7.07
N CYS A 190 -16.05 30.84 7.70
CA CYS A 190 -15.75 31.39 9.02
C CYS A 190 -14.47 32.23 9.01
N GLY A 191 -14.51 33.38 9.69
CA GLY A 191 -13.37 34.26 9.90
C GLY A 191 -13.10 35.25 8.78
N ASP A 192 -11.93 35.89 8.83
CA ASP A 192 -11.51 36.91 7.87
C ASP A 192 -11.24 36.34 6.46
N SER A 193 -11.16 35.03 6.34
CA SER A 193 -10.95 34.28 5.09
C SER A 193 -12.25 33.80 4.43
N THR A 194 -13.40 34.40 4.77
CA THR A 194 -14.65 34.12 4.06
C THR A 194 -14.49 34.39 2.56
N THR A 195 -14.92 33.44 1.72
CA THR A 195 -14.69 33.53 0.27
C THR A 195 -15.98 33.31 -0.53
N PRO A 196 -16.19 34.09 -1.62
CA PRO A 196 -17.28 33.85 -2.55
C PRO A 196 -17.23 32.43 -3.14
N LEU A 197 -18.38 31.94 -3.62
CA LEU A 197 -18.52 30.58 -4.12
C LEU A 197 -17.56 30.30 -5.30
N ALA A 198 -17.43 31.25 -6.22
CA ALA A 198 -16.54 31.12 -7.37
C ALA A 198 -15.08 30.94 -6.95
N GLN A 199 -14.61 31.75 -5.99
CA GLN A 199 -13.23 31.72 -5.51
C GLN A 199 -12.91 30.40 -4.78
N LEU A 200 -13.81 29.91 -3.92
CA LEU A 200 -13.60 28.60 -3.30
C LEU A 200 -13.59 27.49 -4.34
N THR A 201 -14.53 27.52 -5.29
CA THR A 201 -14.62 26.45 -6.28
C THR A 201 -13.32 26.38 -7.09
N TYR A 202 -12.78 27.53 -7.48
CA TYR A 202 -11.48 27.60 -8.13
C TYR A 202 -10.34 27.11 -7.22
N ALA A 203 -10.26 27.61 -5.98
CA ALA A 203 -9.18 27.24 -5.04
C ALA A 203 -9.18 25.74 -4.70
N THR A 204 -10.37 25.18 -4.45
CA THR A 204 -10.54 23.74 -4.19
C THR A 204 -10.30 22.91 -5.45
N ALA A 205 -10.71 23.36 -6.63
CA ALA A 205 -10.36 22.68 -7.88
C ALA A 205 -8.85 22.65 -8.12
N MET A 206 -8.14 23.75 -7.86
CA MET A 206 -6.67 23.77 -7.95
C MET A 206 -5.98 22.79 -6.99
N LYS A 207 -6.59 22.53 -5.83
CA LYS A 207 -6.04 21.67 -4.78
C LYS A 207 -6.42 20.19 -4.94
N PHE A 208 -7.66 19.91 -5.35
CA PHE A 208 -8.21 18.56 -5.30
C PHE A 208 -8.48 17.94 -6.68
N LYS A 209 -8.80 18.73 -7.71
CA LYS A 209 -9.08 18.19 -9.05
C LYS A 209 -7.78 17.78 -9.74
N TRP A 210 -7.76 16.60 -10.35
CA TRP A 210 -6.62 16.20 -11.17
C TRP A 210 -6.43 17.18 -12.34
N GLY A 211 -5.23 17.75 -12.47
CA GLY A 211 -4.93 18.77 -13.48
C GLY A 211 -5.40 20.19 -13.14
N GLY A 212 -5.95 20.41 -11.93
CA GLY A 212 -6.40 21.71 -11.46
C GLY A 212 -7.75 22.15 -12.06
N ALA A 213 -8.05 23.46 -11.99
CA ALA A 213 -9.34 24.01 -12.40
C ALA A 213 -9.60 23.97 -13.92
N GLY A 214 -8.54 23.95 -14.74
CA GLY A 214 -8.64 24.06 -16.19
C GLY A 214 -9.15 25.44 -16.68
N VAL A 215 -9.44 25.57 -17.97
CA VAL A 215 -9.94 26.82 -18.58
C VAL A 215 -11.43 27.04 -18.31
N LYS A 216 -12.20 25.96 -18.21
CA LYS A 216 -13.65 25.98 -17.93
C LYS A 216 -13.96 24.89 -16.93
N LEU A 217 -14.13 25.28 -15.67
CA LEU A 217 -14.61 24.37 -14.64
C LEU A 217 -16.11 24.18 -14.82
N ASP A 218 -16.57 22.92 -14.77
CA ASP A 218 -17.98 22.60 -14.90
C ASP A 218 -18.81 23.22 -13.76
N VAL A 219 -20.01 23.69 -14.07
CA VAL A 219 -20.91 24.35 -13.11
C VAL A 219 -21.32 23.39 -11.99
N GLY A 220 -21.31 22.08 -12.26
CA GLY A 220 -21.57 21.04 -11.26
C GLY A 220 -20.65 21.15 -10.05
N TYR A 221 -19.37 21.53 -10.21
CA TYR A 221 -18.47 21.67 -9.06
C TYR A 221 -18.89 22.82 -8.14
N SER A 222 -19.30 23.96 -8.70
CA SER A 222 -19.80 25.10 -7.91
C SER A 222 -21.10 24.77 -7.19
N VAL A 223 -22.03 24.08 -7.86
CA VAL A 223 -23.27 23.62 -7.24
C VAL A 223 -22.98 22.65 -6.09
N HIS A 224 -22.08 21.70 -6.30
CA HIS A 224 -21.70 20.73 -5.27
C HIS A 224 -21.11 21.41 -4.03
N ASN A 225 -20.16 22.33 -4.23
CA ASN A 225 -19.57 23.11 -3.15
C ASN A 225 -20.61 23.98 -2.41
N ALA A 226 -21.57 24.58 -3.14
CA ALA A 226 -22.63 25.37 -2.54
C ALA A 226 -23.52 24.53 -1.60
N ILE A 227 -23.86 23.31 -2.02
CA ILE A 227 -24.62 22.35 -1.20
C ILE A 227 -23.83 21.96 0.04
N LEU A 228 -22.55 21.61 -0.09
CA LEU A 228 -21.69 21.26 1.04
C LEU A 228 -21.53 22.42 2.03
N ARG A 229 -21.36 23.65 1.56
CA ARG A 229 -21.33 24.84 2.42
C ARG A 229 -22.66 25.06 3.15
N ARG A 230 -23.79 24.95 2.45
CA ARG A 230 -25.12 25.09 3.09
C ARG A 230 -25.29 24.05 4.18
N PHE A 231 -24.98 22.79 3.89
CA PHE A 231 -25.01 21.70 4.86
C PHE A 231 -24.14 22.02 6.09
N ALA A 232 -22.90 22.42 5.87
CA ALA A 232 -21.97 22.74 6.95
C ALA A 232 -22.43 23.92 7.82
N ARG A 233 -23.02 24.96 7.22
CA ARG A 233 -23.60 26.10 7.95
C ARG A 233 -24.79 25.69 8.81
N GLU A 234 -25.62 24.78 8.33
CA GLU A 234 -26.78 24.24 9.06
C GLU A 234 -26.35 23.31 10.21
N HIS A 235 -25.11 22.82 10.20
CA HIS A 235 -24.57 21.90 11.20
C HIS A 235 -23.22 22.41 11.78
N PRO A 236 -23.21 23.57 12.46
CA PRO A 236 -21.98 24.20 12.94
C PRO A 236 -21.21 23.35 13.96
N THR A 237 -21.93 22.54 14.74
CA THR A 237 -21.34 21.61 15.72
C THR A 237 -20.59 20.46 15.07
N ALA A 238 -20.97 20.04 13.85
CA ALA A 238 -20.31 18.94 13.15
C ALA A 238 -19.05 19.42 12.43
N ILE A 239 -19.07 20.62 11.83
CA ILE A 239 -17.91 21.13 11.10
C ILE A 239 -16.79 21.64 12.00
N GLY A 240 -17.08 22.08 13.23
CA GLY A 240 -16.04 22.55 14.15
C GLY A 240 -15.19 21.45 14.79
N VAL A 241 -15.64 20.20 14.73
CA VAL A 241 -14.98 19.08 15.41
C VAL A 241 -13.88 18.51 14.51
N GLU A 242 -12.64 18.54 14.99
CA GLU A 242 -11.54 17.87 14.33
C GLU A 242 -11.76 16.36 14.36
N GLU A 243 -11.80 15.74 13.17
CA GLU A 243 -11.83 14.28 13.08
C GLU A 243 -10.49 13.75 13.56
N LEU A 244 -10.50 13.14 14.74
CA LEU A 244 -9.37 12.34 15.19
C LEU A 244 -9.18 11.21 14.18
N GLU A 245 -7.99 11.15 13.58
CA GLU A 245 -7.58 9.99 12.80
C GLU A 245 -7.64 8.78 13.74
N VAL A 246 -8.73 8.03 13.67
CA VAL A 246 -8.83 6.74 14.33
C VAL A 246 -7.79 5.90 13.61
N GLU A 247 -6.67 5.66 14.27
CA GLU A 247 -5.84 4.51 13.96
C GLU A 247 -6.76 3.30 14.17
N GLU A 248 -7.43 2.87 13.11
CA GLU A 248 -8.11 1.59 13.08
C GLU A 248 -7.01 0.57 13.33
N ASP A 249 -6.94 0.12 14.59
CA ASP A 249 -6.13 -0.99 15.04
C ASP A 249 -6.74 -2.27 14.43
N ASP A 250 -6.66 -2.36 13.09
CA ASP A 250 -6.95 -3.57 12.31
C ASP A 250 -5.81 -4.60 12.51
N THR A 251 -4.87 -4.33 13.40
CA THR A 251 -3.95 -5.28 14.02
C THR A 251 -4.69 -6.05 15.13
N ALA A 252 -5.63 -6.88 14.70
CA ALA A 252 -6.04 -8.01 15.51
C ALA A 252 -4.82 -8.92 15.71
N GLU A 253 -4.30 -8.86 16.94
CA GLU A 253 -3.51 -9.87 17.67
C GLU A 253 -2.13 -10.28 17.11
N GLU A 254 -1.17 -10.29 18.06
CA GLU A 254 0.13 -10.97 18.03
C GLU A 254 1.18 -10.52 17.00
N LEU A 255 2.15 -9.74 17.46
CA LEU A 255 3.53 -10.26 17.62
C LEU A 255 4.32 -9.35 18.56
N ALA A 256 4.95 -10.00 19.53
CA ALA A 256 5.52 -9.45 20.74
C ALA A 256 6.71 -8.47 20.53
N SER A 257 6.78 -7.51 21.46
CA SER A 257 8.00 -6.86 21.98
C SER A 257 9.01 -6.30 20.97
N SER A 258 8.75 -5.08 20.48
CA SER A 258 9.84 -4.18 20.11
C SER A 258 9.96 -3.08 21.18
N PRO A 259 11.11 -2.94 21.88
CA PRO A 259 11.31 -1.92 22.90
C PRO A 259 11.74 -0.60 22.25
N GLU A 260 10.84 0.06 21.52
CA GLU A 260 11.09 1.44 21.07
C GLU A 260 10.72 2.45 22.18
N PRO A 261 11.58 3.44 22.46
CA PRO A 261 11.34 4.41 23.52
C PRO A 261 10.12 5.29 23.20
N PRO A 262 9.27 5.60 24.20
CA PRO A 262 8.02 6.32 23.99
C PRO A 262 8.28 7.71 23.42
N SER A 263 7.91 7.93 22.15
CA SER A 263 7.97 9.25 21.53
C SER A 263 7.06 10.20 22.30
N LYS A 264 7.61 11.34 22.75
CA LYS A 264 6.94 12.38 23.52
C LYS A 264 5.50 12.63 23.04
N LYS A 265 4.53 12.21 23.86
CA LYS A 265 3.10 12.55 23.70
C LYS A 265 2.98 14.06 23.52
N ARG A 266 2.57 14.48 22.33
CA ARG A 266 2.17 15.86 22.04
C ARG A 266 1.02 16.20 23.00
N ARG A 267 1.27 17.17 23.88
CA ARG A 267 0.32 17.66 24.88
C ARG A 267 -0.88 18.25 24.12
N VAL A 268 -1.94 17.48 23.98
CA VAL A 268 -3.24 17.95 23.47
C VAL A 268 -3.68 19.03 24.45
N SER A 269 -3.76 20.27 23.98
CA SER A 269 -4.26 21.38 24.77
C SER A 269 -5.66 21.04 25.30
N PRO A 270 -5.97 21.39 26.56
CA PRO A 270 -7.29 21.18 27.13
C PRO A 270 -8.25 22.19 26.50
N SER A 271 -8.74 21.89 25.29
CA SER A 271 -9.95 22.51 24.78
C SER A 271 -11.09 21.99 25.63
N THR A 272 -11.72 22.93 26.32
CA THR A 272 -12.86 22.75 27.21
C THR A 272 -14.01 22.08 26.45
N ASN A 273 -14.54 21.00 27.05
CA ASN A 273 -15.71 20.22 26.65
C ASN A 273 -15.44 18.98 25.76
N GLY A 274 -14.90 17.94 26.40
CA GLY A 274 -15.27 16.55 26.12
C GLY A 274 -14.48 15.86 25.01
N GLY A 275 -13.21 15.54 25.27
CA GLY A 275 -12.36 14.68 24.44
C GLY A 275 -12.80 13.21 24.42
N GLY A 276 -14.07 12.95 24.11
CA GLY A 276 -14.60 11.62 23.84
C GLY A 276 -14.49 11.28 22.36
N ARG A 277 -14.32 9.99 22.05
CA ARG A 277 -14.44 9.47 20.69
C ARG A 277 -15.83 9.87 20.15
N ILE A 278 -15.88 10.59 19.03
CA ILE A 278 -17.13 10.94 18.37
C ILE A 278 -17.89 9.64 18.10
N THR A 279 -19.14 9.57 18.54
CA THR A 279 -19.99 8.40 18.27
C THR A 279 -20.13 8.21 16.76
N LYS A 280 -19.90 6.98 16.27
CA LYS A 280 -20.03 6.65 14.83
C LYS A 280 -21.34 7.20 14.27
N GLY A 281 -21.28 7.89 13.12
CA GLY A 281 -22.46 8.47 12.48
C GLY A 281 -22.76 9.93 12.87
N ARG A 282 -22.06 10.49 13.88
CA ARG A 282 -22.15 11.92 14.22
C ARG A 282 -20.98 12.74 13.71
N ASP A 283 -20.01 12.13 13.05
CA ASP A 283 -18.97 12.85 12.32
C ASP A 283 -19.56 13.55 11.09
N PHE A 284 -18.88 14.63 10.66
CA PHE A 284 -19.34 15.50 9.60
C PHE A 284 -19.67 14.72 8.32
N TRP A 285 -18.77 13.85 7.86
CA TRP A 285 -18.95 13.13 6.60
C TRP A 285 -20.06 12.07 6.66
N SER A 286 -20.26 11.39 7.79
CA SER A 286 -21.41 10.49 7.96
C SER A 286 -22.75 11.23 7.91
N MET A 287 -22.82 12.45 8.47
CA MET A 287 -24.02 13.27 8.38
C MET A 287 -24.25 13.77 6.95
N VAL A 288 -23.18 14.13 6.22
CA VAL A 288 -23.25 14.50 4.80
C VAL A 288 -23.78 13.33 3.94
N ASP A 289 -23.28 12.10 4.14
CA ASP A 289 -23.75 10.91 3.43
C ASP A 289 -25.25 10.65 3.67
N THR A 290 -25.68 10.79 4.94
CA THR A 290 -27.09 10.65 5.33
C THR A 290 -27.96 11.71 4.66
N PHE A 291 -27.49 12.96 4.63
CA PHE A 291 -28.17 14.07 3.98
C PHE A 291 -28.33 13.84 2.47
N PHE A 292 -27.26 13.45 1.76
CA PHE A 292 -27.34 13.16 0.34
C PHE A 292 -28.29 12.00 0.03
N THR A 293 -28.24 10.94 0.85
CA THR A 293 -29.14 9.79 0.71
C THR A 293 -30.61 10.19 0.87
N ALA A 294 -30.91 10.99 1.90
CA ALA A 294 -32.26 11.50 2.13
C ALA A 294 -32.73 12.39 0.96
N LYS A 295 -31.88 13.31 0.50
CA LYS A 295 -32.22 14.23 -0.61
C LYS A 295 -32.39 13.53 -1.95
N MET A 296 -31.58 12.52 -2.26
CA MET A 296 -31.78 11.71 -3.48
C MET A 296 -33.09 10.93 -3.44
N THR A 297 -33.48 10.43 -2.26
CA THR A 297 -34.75 9.73 -2.05
C THR A 297 -35.95 10.68 -2.22
N GLU A 298 -35.89 11.85 -1.59
CA GLU A 298 -36.93 12.90 -1.69
C GLU A 298 -37.17 13.33 -3.14
N LEU A 299 -36.09 13.49 -3.93
CA LEU A 299 -36.17 13.96 -5.31
C LEU A 299 -36.44 12.84 -6.33
N SER A 300 -36.51 11.58 -5.89
CA SER A 300 -36.60 10.40 -6.78
C SER A 300 -35.57 10.41 -7.92
N SER A 301 -34.39 11.01 -7.69
CA SER A 301 -33.37 11.23 -8.70
C SER A 301 -32.07 10.54 -8.30
N LYS A 302 -31.44 9.90 -9.29
CA LYS A 302 -30.09 9.31 -9.15
C LYS A 302 -28.99 10.37 -9.11
N ASN A 303 -29.28 11.60 -9.54
CA ASN A 303 -28.30 12.68 -9.62
C ASN A 303 -28.94 14.03 -9.27
N LEU A 304 -28.47 14.64 -8.18
CA LEU A 304 -28.91 15.96 -7.74
C LEU A 304 -28.64 17.06 -8.78
N GLN A 305 -27.59 16.90 -9.60
CA GLN A 305 -27.14 17.90 -10.57
C GLN A 305 -27.89 17.84 -11.90
N ALA A 306 -28.44 16.68 -12.27
CA ALA A 306 -29.12 16.50 -13.56
C ALA A 306 -30.32 17.44 -13.74
N GLN A 307 -30.84 18.00 -12.65
CA GLN A 307 -31.93 18.96 -12.65
C GLN A 307 -31.55 20.29 -11.98
N ALA A 308 -30.27 20.67 -11.94
CA ALA A 308 -29.80 21.85 -11.21
C ALA A 308 -30.60 23.13 -11.51
N GLY A 309 -30.97 23.36 -12.78
CA GLY A 309 -31.78 24.52 -13.18
C GLY A 309 -33.26 24.46 -12.79
N LYS A 310 -33.80 23.29 -12.44
CA LYS A 310 -35.21 23.08 -12.06
C LYS A 310 -35.40 22.72 -10.59
N ASN A 311 -34.30 22.40 -9.90
CA ASN A 311 -34.32 21.99 -8.51
C ASN A 311 -34.35 23.23 -7.62
N ILE A 312 -35.53 23.51 -7.04
CA ILE A 312 -35.77 24.64 -6.13
C ILE A 312 -34.72 24.67 -5.01
N TYR A 313 -34.36 23.51 -4.45
CA TYR A 313 -33.35 23.43 -3.40
C TYR A 313 -31.98 23.95 -3.86
N ILE A 314 -31.56 23.69 -5.10
CA ILE A 314 -30.29 24.16 -5.63
C ILE A 314 -30.33 25.67 -5.86
N GLN A 315 -31.42 26.19 -6.42
CA GLN A 315 -31.59 27.63 -6.62
C GLN A 315 -31.56 28.39 -5.29
N GLU A 316 -32.30 27.92 -4.28
CA GLU A 316 -32.26 28.47 -2.93
C GLU A 316 -30.86 28.41 -2.33
N THR A 317 -30.14 27.29 -2.53
CA THR A 317 -28.79 27.10 -2.01
C THR A 317 -27.80 28.09 -2.61
N LEU A 318 -27.91 28.37 -3.91
CA LEU A 318 -27.11 29.37 -4.61
C LEU A 318 -27.48 30.79 -4.17
N ALA A 319 -28.77 31.11 -4.08
CA ALA A 319 -29.24 32.41 -3.61
C ALA A 319 -28.80 32.71 -2.16
N LEU A 320 -28.88 31.72 -1.28
CA LEU A 320 -28.35 31.83 0.08
C LEU A 320 -26.84 32.02 0.05
N ASN A 321 -26.08 31.27 -0.76
CA ASN A 321 -24.63 31.47 -0.86
C ASN A 321 -24.27 32.90 -1.26
N GLU A 322 -24.92 33.44 -2.29
CA GLU A 322 -24.67 34.83 -2.73
C GLU A 322 -25.02 35.84 -1.63
N LYS A 323 -26.13 35.62 -0.91
CA LYS A 323 -26.55 36.48 0.20
C LYS A 323 -25.53 36.52 1.34
N TYR A 324 -24.93 35.39 1.70
CA TYR A 324 -24.00 35.32 2.84
C TYR A 324 -22.54 35.57 2.44
N PHE A 325 -22.18 35.32 1.19
CA PHE A 325 -20.81 35.41 0.68
C PHE A 325 -20.77 36.19 -0.64
N PRO A 326 -21.16 37.48 -0.65
CA PRO A 326 -21.30 38.27 -1.87
C PRO A 326 -19.95 38.47 -2.57
N ASN A 327 -19.95 38.56 -3.90
CA ASN A 327 -18.74 38.88 -4.63
C ASN A 327 -18.29 40.33 -4.36
N PRO A 328 -17.01 40.56 -4.01
CA PRO A 328 -16.51 41.90 -3.67
C PRO A 328 -16.70 42.90 -4.81
N THR A 329 -16.63 42.43 -6.06
CA THR A 329 -16.77 43.26 -7.27
C THR A 329 -18.13 43.94 -7.36
N ASP A 330 -19.20 43.29 -6.87
CA ASP A 330 -20.57 43.80 -7.02
C ASP A 330 -20.88 44.91 -6.01
N SER A 331 -20.09 45.01 -4.94
CA SER A 331 -20.26 46.01 -3.88
C SER A 331 -19.56 47.36 -4.13
N SER A 332 -18.90 47.53 -5.28
CA SER A 332 -18.03 48.68 -5.56
C SER A 332 -18.61 49.76 -6.48
N VAL A 333 -19.85 49.62 -6.97
CA VAL A 333 -20.38 50.52 -8.00
C VAL A 333 -21.01 51.82 -7.46
N ASP A 334 -21.39 51.91 -6.18
CA ASP A 334 -22.12 53.09 -5.67
C ASP A 334 -21.45 53.86 -4.51
N LYS A 335 -20.15 53.67 -4.25
CA LYS A 335 -19.43 54.66 -3.43
C LYS A 335 -19.07 55.84 -4.32
N GLU A 336 -19.98 56.81 -4.39
CA GLU A 336 -19.72 58.18 -4.86
C GLU A 336 -18.32 58.59 -4.41
N ILE A 337 -17.42 58.70 -5.38
CA ILE A 337 -16.12 59.32 -5.19
C ILE A 337 -16.43 60.77 -4.81
N PRO A 338 -16.07 61.26 -3.60
CA PRO A 338 -16.09 62.68 -3.36
C PRO A 338 -15.09 63.29 -4.34
N SER A 339 -15.58 64.08 -5.29
CA SER A 339 -14.77 64.88 -6.21
C SER A 339 -13.83 65.78 -5.41
N ALA A 340 -12.63 65.28 -5.09
CA ALA A 340 -11.54 66.07 -4.55
C ALA A 340 -10.75 66.63 -5.72
N SER A 341 -10.91 67.94 -5.88
CA SER A 341 -10.20 68.83 -6.79
C SER A 341 -8.68 68.66 -6.77
N SER A 342 -8.13 68.49 -7.97
CA SER A 342 -6.81 68.90 -8.45
C SER A 342 -5.92 69.75 -7.53
N SER A 343 -4.71 69.26 -7.23
CA SER A 343 -3.51 70.10 -7.20
C SER A 343 -2.27 69.30 -7.61
N VAL A 344 -1.61 69.85 -8.62
CA VAL A 344 -0.43 69.39 -9.38
C VAL A 344 0.86 69.48 -8.55
N SER A 345 1.78 68.51 -8.69
CA SER A 345 3.17 68.72 -9.18
C SER A 345 4.06 67.46 -9.14
N PRO A 346 5.00 67.30 -10.10
CA PRO A 346 5.88 66.12 -10.22
C PRO A 346 7.29 66.38 -9.67
N SER A 347 7.97 65.32 -9.20
CA SER A 347 9.45 65.32 -9.10
C SER A 347 10.04 63.97 -9.49
N LEU A 348 10.93 64.05 -10.47
CA LEU A 348 11.85 63.01 -10.93
C LEU A 348 12.97 62.77 -9.90
N THR A 349 13.28 61.50 -9.63
CA THR A 349 14.62 60.89 -9.44
C THR A 349 14.36 59.37 -9.30
N GLY A 350 15.07 58.42 -9.93
CA GLY A 350 16.46 58.35 -10.34
C GLY A 350 17.14 57.24 -9.54
N ASN A 351 17.77 56.28 -10.24
CA ASN A 351 18.58 55.12 -9.77
C ASN A 351 17.80 53.80 -9.59
N GLY A 352 18.12 52.67 -10.22
CA GLY A 352 19.33 52.26 -10.95
C GLY A 352 20.26 51.43 -10.07
N GLN A 353 20.09 50.10 -10.07
CA GLN A 353 21.11 49.06 -9.80
C GLN A 353 20.43 47.68 -9.73
N GLN A 354 21.02 46.53 -10.02
CA GLN A 354 22.07 46.06 -10.93
C GLN A 354 22.05 44.53 -10.71
N MET A 355 22.21 43.77 -11.79
CA MET A 355 22.18 42.31 -11.78
C MET A 355 23.33 41.69 -10.96
N GLY A 356 23.02 40.61 -10.26
CA GLY A 356 24.00 39.67 -9.71
C GLY A 356 23.58 38.22 -9.98
N ARG A 357 24.09 37.64 -11.07
CA ARG A 357 24.18 36.19 -11.31
C ARG A 357 25.34 35.64 -10.47
N VAL A 358 25.15 34.53 -9.74
CA VAL A 358 26.24 33.57 -9.48
C VAL A 358 25.69 32.14 -9.45
N SER A 359 26.33 31.34 -10.31
CA SER A 359 26.60 29.88 -10.37
C SER A 359 25.65 28.86 -9.79
#